data_AF-A0AA86ITV5-F1
#
_entry.id   AF-A0AA86ITV5-F1
#
_cell.length_a   1.000
_cell.length_b   1.000
_cell.length_c   1.000
_cell.angle_alpha   90.00
_cell.angle_beta   90.00
_cell.angle_gamma   90.00
#
_symmetry.space_group_name_H-M   'P 1'
#
loop_
_entity.id
_entity.type
_entity.pdbx_description
1 polymer ?
#
loop_
_entity_poly.entity_id
_entity_poly.type
_entity_poly.pdbx_seq_one_letter_code
_entity_poly.pdbx_strand_id
1 'polypeptide(L)'
;MREKYLLACALLTAGCATAATQPADKETLRDEAGEPVQVGVFTSRWGRLFSGNNDKFSGALSFSSGLKEQWISIPNSSATADEKKKINQTLNLSLQYSPYSYWFANITSRLPVRDTSRYTADYRYSFGYDDWHANTVSLVYSNYGDNHFWTSGSRRNTYFEQGAVTLAYKFSLPKPLENALVINKGDTIICQAGYSWVPRYYDLSNNDIRKNKNVMLGGCGYTFKQHFFVRATAFWYPDRSQQQPWNGDYSYSFGYAGYTPGSFSVQYANFSGTRYPGHQTGNAKFREGTVSLTWFLPL
;
A
#
# COMPACT_ATOMS: atom_id res chain seq x y z
N MET A 1 -43.54 17.89 14.38
CA MET A 1 -42.29 17.37 14.96
C MET A 1 -42.49 15.92 15.35
N ARG A 2 -42.38 15.03 14.37
CA ARG A 2 -42.50 13.57 14.45
C ARG A 2 -41.93 13.06 13.14
N GLU A 3 -41.27 11.90 13.20
CA GLU A 3 -40.71 11.12 12.09
C GLU A 3 -39.44 11.68 11.43
N LYS A 4 -38.27 11.11 11.82
CA LYS A 4 -37.09 10.83 10.96
C LYS A 4 -35.86 10.30 11.74
N TYR A 5 -36.05 9.36 12.68
CA TYR A 5 -34.92 8.63 13.28
C TYR A 5 -35.29 7.17 13.54
N LEU A 6 -35.50 6.39 12.48
CA LEU A 6 -35.69 4.93 12.55
C LEU A 6 -35.05 4.21 11.34
N LEU A 7 -33.83 4.59 10.96
CA LEU A 7 -33.04 3.88 9.96
C LEU A 7 -31.55 3.86 10.34
N ALA A 8 -31.24 3.30 11.51
CA ALA A 8 -29.85 3.03 11.92
C ALA A 8 -29.67 1.79 12.83
N CYS A 9 -30.75 1.13 13.26
CA CYS A 9 -30.65 -0.03 14.17
C CYS A 9 -31.06 -1.39 13.54
N ALA A 10 -31.24 -1.47 12.22
CA ALA A 10 -31.75 -2.69 11.56
C ALA A 10 -30.68 -3.53 10.82
N LEU A 11 -29.38 -3.31 11.07
CA LEU A 11 -28.29 -4.07 10.41
C LEU A 11 -27.33 -4.79 11.37
N LEU A 12 -27.70 -4.95 12.65
CA LEU A 12 -26.84 -5.62 13.66
C LEU A 12 -27.47 -6.85 14.32
N THR A 13 -28.61 -7.35 13.84
CA THR A 13 -29.25 -8.56 14.39
C THR A 13 -29.80 -9.46 13.30
N ALA A 14 -28.92 -10.04 12.49
CA ALA A 14 -29.23 -11.22 11.68
C ALA A 14 -27.93 -12.01 11.48
N GLY A 15 -27.74 -13.06 12.28
CA GLY A 15 -26.55 -13.92 12.17
C GLY A 15 -26.11 -14.65 13.43
N CYS A 16 -26.96 -14.84 14.45
CA CYS A 16 -26.72 -15.88 15.45
C CYS A 16 -27.57 -17.10 15.08
N ALA A 17 -27.02 -17.96 14.23
CA ALA A 17 -27.48 -19.33 14.08
C ALA A 17 -26.29 -20.24 14.44
N THR A 18 -26.47 -20.98 15.51
CA THR A 18 -25.57 -22.00 16.06
C THR A 18 -25.28 -23.09 15.02
N ALA A 19 -24.00 -23.31 14.72
CA ALA A 19 -23.51 -24.53 14.09
C ALA A 19 -22.43 -25.15 15.00
N ALA A 20 -22.51 -26.47 15.11
CA ALA A 20 -21.90 -27.29 16.14
C ALA A 20 -20.37 -27.31 16.13
N THR A 21 -19.81 -27.51 17.33
CA THR A 21 -18.40 -27.84 17.60
C THR A 21 -17.97 -29.10 16.82
N GLN A 22 -17.05 -28.94 15.87
CA GLN A 22 -16.22 -30.03 15.35
C GLN A 22 -14.78 -29.88 15.88
N PRO A 23 -14.07 -30.99 16.15
CA PRO A 23 -12.81 -30.97 16.86
C PRO A 23 -11.70 -30.34 16.02
N ALA A 24 -10.82 -29.61 16.71
CA ALA A 24 -9.63 -28.99 16.15
C ALA A 24 -8.64 -30.07 15.67
N ASP A 25 -8.49 -30.23 14.34
CA ASP A 25 -7.25 -30.72 13.75
C ASP A 25 -7.15 -30.38 12.25
N LYS A 26 -6.10 -29.60 11.92
CA LYS A 26 -5.43 -29.47 10.60
C LYS A 26 -6.17 -28.82 9.42
N GLU A 27 -6.47 -27.52 9.51
CA GLU A 27 -6.34 -26.64 8.35
C GLU A 27 -5.26 -25.60 8.64
N THR A 28 -4.07 -25.90 8.13
CA THR A 28 -2.91 -25.00 8.18
C THR A 28 -3.03 -23.95 7.09
N LEU A 29 -2.63 -22.72 7.41
CA LEU A 29 -2.52 -21.52 6.54
C LEU A 29 -1.71 -21.78 5.28
N ARG A 30 -2.32 -22.44 4.32
CA ARG A 30 -1.71 -22.80 3.05
C ARG A 30 -2.58 -22.24 1.93
N ASP A 31 -1.95 -21.76 0.87
CA ASP A 31 -2.66 -21.43 -0.37
C ASP A 31 -3.22 -22.70 -1.03
N GLU A 32 -3.92 -22.55 -2.15
CA GLU A 32 -4.50 -23.69 -2.90
C GLU A 32 -3.43 -24.71 -3.35
N ALA A 33 -2.15 -24.30 -3.41
CA ALA A 33 -1.01 -25.15 -3.74
C ALA A 33 -0.37 -25.81 -2.51
N GLY A 34 -0.86 -25.53 -1.29
CA GLY A 34 -0.31 -26.08 -0.07
C GLY A 34 0.87 -25.27 0.50
N GLU A 35 1.22 -24.11 -0.03
CA GLU A 35 2.34 -23.30 0.47
C GLU A 35 1.88 -22.33 1.56
N PRO A 36 2.68 -22.08 2.62
CA PRO A 36 2.30 -21.14 3.67
C PRO A 36 1.91 -19.79 3.06
N VAL A 37 0.77 -19.20 3.43
CA VAL A 37 0.36 -17.89 2.91
C VAL A 37 1.37 -16.84 3.36
N GLN A 38 2.17 -16.32 2.42
CA GLN A 38 3.24 -15.36 2.73
C GLN A 38 2.81 -13.94 2.40
N VAL A 39 3.08 -13.04 3.33
CA VAL A 39 2.85 -11.61 3.19
C VAL A 39 3.91 -11.06 2.22
N GLY A 40 3.54 -10.86 0.95
CA GLY A 40 4.47 -10.41 -0.10
C GLY A 40 5.26 -9.13 0.26
N VAL A 41 6.52 -9.02 -0.14
CA VAL A 41 7.33 -7.81 0.13
C VAL A 41 6.95 -6.70 -0.87
N PHE A 42 7.09 -5.43 -0.48
CA PHE A 42 6.64 -4.31 -1.30
C PHE A 42 7.51 -4.09 -2.54
N THR A 43 7.10 -4.61 -3.70
CA THR A 43 7.77 -4.31 -5.00
C THR A 43 7.61 -2.87 -5.47
N SER A 44 6.85 -2.06 -4.73
CA SER A 44 6.71 -0.62 -4.97
C SER A 44 6.81 0.15 -3.67
N ARG A 45 7.21 1.41 -3.79
CA ARG A 45 7.46 2.28 -2.64
C ARG A 45 6.26 2.52 -1.71
N TRP A 46 5.03 2.38 -2.21
CA TRP A 46 3.81 2.74 -1.48
C TRP A 46 2.93 1.54 -1.12
N GLY A 47 3.41 0.33 -1.39
CA GLY A 47 2.69 -0.92 -1.15
C GLY A 47 1.49 -1.12 -2.08
N ARG A 48 1.38 -2.31 -2.67
CA ARG A 48 0.21 -2.73 -3.46
C ARG A 48 -0.63 -3.68 -2.62
N LEU A 49 -1.96 -3.48 -2.64
CA LEU A 49 -2.88 -4.24 -1.79
C LEU A 49 -2.95 -5.72 -2.16
N PHE A 50 -3.00 -6.01 -3.46
CA PHE A 50 -3.10 -7.36 -4.03
C PHE A 50 -1.74 -7.88 -4.54
N SER A 51 -0.65 -7.49 -3.88
CA SER A 51 0.69 -7.97 -4.24
C SER A 51 0.72 -9.50 -4.24
N GLY A 52 1.09 -10.11 -5.37
CA GLY A 52 1.13 -11.56 -5.53
C GLY A 52 -0.20 -12.29 -5.73
N ASN A 53 -1.34 -11.60 -5.74
CA ASN A 53 -2.63 -12.25 -6.00
C ASN A 53 -2.71 -12.66 -7.50
N ASN A 54 -3.11 -13.92 -7.76
CA ASN A 54 -3.28 -14.53 -9.08
C ASN A 54 -4.75 -14.79 -9.46
N ASP A 55 -5.70 -14.40 -8.62
CA ASP A 55 -7.13 -14.42 -8.94
C ASP A 55 -7.38 -13.53 -10.15
N LYS A 56 -8.24 -14.02 -11.05
CA LYS A 56 -8.55 -13.31 -12.29
C LYS A 56 -9.11 -11.91 -12.01
N PHE A 57 -9.95 -11.79 -10.99
CA PHE A 57 -10.47 -10.53 -10.51
C PHE A 57 -10.35 -10.46 -9.00
N SER A 58 -9.89 -9.33 -8.50
CA SER A 58 -9.84 -9.07 -7.06
C SER A 58 -10.36 -7.66 -6.79
N GLY A 59 -11.10 -7.51 -5.69
CA GLY A 59 -11.68 -6.24 -5.30
C GLY A 59 -11.53 -6.02 -3.80
N ALA A 60 -11.38 -4.77 -3.39
CA ALA A 60 -11.29 -4.43 -1.98
C ALA A 60 -11.75 -3.00 -1.72
N LEU A 61 -12.41 -2.82 -0.58
CA LEU A 61 -12.74 -1.53 0.00
C LEU A 61 -11.84 -1.29 1.19
N SER A 62 -11.19 -0.13 1.26
CA SER A 62 -10.38 0.23 2.43
C SER A 62 -10.71 1.60 2.98
N PHE A 63 -10.71 1.71 4.30
CA PHE A 63 -10.74 2.96 5.03
C PHE A 63 -9.36 3.18 5.65
N SER A 64 -8.75 4.32 5.34
CA SER A 64 -7.44 4.72 5.84
C SER A 64 -7.57 6.00 6.65
N SER A 65 -6.95 6.04 7.83
CA SER A 65 -6.87 7.23 8.69
C SER A 65 -5.43 7.48 9.14
N GLY A 66 -4.97 8.71 8.98
CA GLY A 66 -3.75 9.18 9.66
C GLY A 66 -3.94 9.16 11.18
N LEU A 67 -2.83 9.13 11.92
CA LEU A 67 -2.84 9.14 13.39
C LEU A 67 -2.76 10.53 14.02
N LYS A 68 -2.58 11.57 13.19
CA LYS A 68 -2.39 12.94 13.66
C LYS A 68 -3.05 13.92 12.70
N GLU A 69 -3.56 15.01 13.28
CA GLU A 69 -4.01 16.15 12.51
C GLU A 69 -2.84 16.84 11.81
N GLN A 70 -3.05 17.17 10.54
CA GLN A 70 -2.10 17.91 9.73
C GLN A 70 -2.79 19.19 9.24
N TRP A 71 -2.01 20.27 9.17
CA TRP A 71 -2.42 21.46 8.45
C TRP A 71 -2.43 21.13 6.97
N ILE A 72 -3.61 21.25 6.35
CA ILE A 72 -3.78 21.05 4.93
C ILE A 72 -4.28 22.37 4.37
N SER A 73 -3.54 22.89 3.40
CA SER A 73 -3.98 24.00 2.57
C SER A 73 -4.96 23.44 1.53
N ILE A 74 -6.22 23.84 1.63
CA ILE A 74 -7.28 23.49 0.69
C ILE A 74 -7.48 24.72 -0.18
N PRO A 75 -7.14 24.68 -1.48
CA PRO A 75 -7.33 25.86 -2.30
C PRO A 75 -8.79 26.01 -2.69
N ASN A 76 -9.38 27.15 -2.36
CA ASN A 76 -10.79 27.45 -2.60
C ASN A 76 -10.97 28.18 -3.93
N SER A 77 -9.90 28.82 -4.43
CA SER A 77 -9.89 29.53 -5.71
C SER A 77 -8.50 29.43 -6.39
N SER A 78 -8.26 30.16 -7.47
CA SER A 78 -6.93 30.28 -8.09
C SER A 78 -5.94 31.08 -7.24
N ALA A 79 -6.43 31.93 -6.31
CA ALA A 79 -5.60 32.86 -5.54
C ALA A 79 -5.74 32.71 -4.01
N THR A 80 -6.68 31.91 -3.53
CA THR A 80 -6.96 31.73 -2.10
C THR A 80 -6.97 30.27 -1.70
N ALA A 81 -6.51 30.00 -0.48
CA ALA A 81 -6.57 28.69 0.15
C ALA A 81 -6.92 28.83 1.63
N ASP A 82 -7.80 27.96 2.11
CA ASP A 82 -8.06 27.84 3.54
C ASP A 82 -7.12 26.82 4.14
N GLU A 83 -6.50 27.17 5.26
CA GLU A 83 -5.76 26.22 6.06
C GLU A 83 -6.69 25.57 7.08
N LYS A 84 -6.82 24.25 6.98
CA LYS A 84 -7.60 23.48 7.92
C LYS A 84 -6.75 22.41 8.56
N LYS A 85 -6.82 22.35 9.89
CA LYS A 85 -6.24 21.25 10.66
C LYS A 85 -7.21 20.07 10.59
N LYS A 86 -6.80 18.98 9.96
CA LYS A 86 -7.64 17.78 9.83
C LYS A 86 -6.83 16.49 9.91
N ILE A 87 -7.49 15.41 10.33
CA ILE A 87 -6.97 14.06 10.15
C ILE A 87 -7.23 13.65 8.70
N ASN A 88 -6.19 13.18 8.01
CA ASN A 88 -6.35 12.70 6.64
C ASN A 88 -7.04 11.34 6.65
N GLN A 89 -8.27 11.30 6.14
CA GLN A 89 -9.10 10.10 6.06
C GLN A 89 -9.51 9.87 4.61
N THR A 90 -9.36 8.63 4.13
CA THR A 90 -9.63 8.27 2.73
C THR A 90 -10.34 6.93 2.68
N LEU A 91 -11.39 6.84 1.87
CA LEU A 91 -11.97 5.58 1.40
C LEU A 91 -11.35 5.23 0.05
N ASN A 92 -10.96 3.98 -0.14
CA ASN A 92 -10.41 3.51 -1.39
C ASN A 92 -11.20 2.31 -1.92
N LEU A 93 -11.40 2.29 -3.23
CA LEU A 93 -11.86 1.12 -3.96
C LEU A 93 -10.70 0.64 -4.83
N SER A 94 -10.19 -0.55 -4.55
CA SER A 94 -9.12 -1.18 -5.35
C SER A 94 -9.70 -2.33 -6.17
N LEU A 95 -9.38 -2.35 -7.45
CA LEU A 95 -9.78 -3.39 -8.39
C LEU A 95 -8.53 -3.87 -9.13
N GLN A 96 -8.38 -5.19 -9.21
CA GLN A 96 -7.32 -5.85 -9.95
C GLN A 96 -7.88 -6.84 -10.95
N TYR A 97 -7.25 -6.85 -12.12
CA TYR A 97 -7.41 -7.86 -13.13
C TYR A 97 -6.08 -8.60 -13.35
N SER A 98 -6.09 -9.92 -13.21
CA SER A 98 -4.92 -10.78 -13.41
C SER A 98 -5.20 -11.79 -14.53
N PRO A 99 -4.93 -11.45 -15.80
CA PRO A 99 -5.33 -12.28 -16.94
C PRO A 99 -4.60 -13.63 -17.00
N TYR A 100 -3.37 -13.68 -16.51
CA TYR A 100 -2.50 -14.85 -16.61
C TYR A 100 -1.40 -14.82 -15.55
N SER A 101 -1.32 -15.87 -14.73
CA SER A 101 -0.28 -16.01 -13.69
C SER A 101 -0.20 -14.75 -12.81
N TYR A 102 0.99 -14.17 -12.63
CA TYR A 102 1.22 -12.95 -11.83
C TYR A 102 1.23 -11.66 -12.65
N TRP A 103 0.80 -11.71 -13.91
CA TRP A 103 0.51 -10.49 -14.66
C TRP A 103 -0.74 -9.84 -14.12
N PHE A 104 -0.67 -8.53 -13.89
CA PHE A 104 -1.80 -7.80 -13.34
C PHE A 104 -1.91 -6.39 -13.92
N ALA A 105 -3.12 -5.86 -13.84
CA ALA A 105 -3.41 -4.44 -13.90
C ALA A 105 -4.31 -4.09 -12.71
N ASN A 106 -3.94 -3.05 -11.96
CA ASN A 106 -4.63 -2.61 -10.76
C ASN A 106 -4.95 -1.12 -10.84
N ILE A 107 -6.14 -0.76 -10.40
CA ILE A 107 -6.56 0.63 -10.18
C ILE A 107 -7.13 0.77 -8.77
N THR A 108 -6.73 1.84 -8.09
CA THR A 108 -7.23 2.20 -6.77
C THR A 108 -7.81 3.62 -6.83
N SER A 109 -9.12 3.73 -6.81
CA SER A 109 -9.85 4.99 -6.65
C SER A 109 -9.76 5.44 -5.21
N ARG A 110 -9.66 6.75 -4.99
CA ARG A 110 -9.43 7.38 -3.69
C ARG A 110 -10.45 8.48 -3.46
N LEU A 111 -11.15 8.41 -2.34
CA LEU A 111 -12.18 9.36 -1.96
C LEU A 111 -11.87 9.89 -0.56
N PRO A 112 -11.41 11.15 -0.43
CA PRO A 112 -11.31 11.81 0.86
C PRO A 112 -12.66 11.81 1.58
N VAL A 113 -12.69 11.42 2.84
CA VAL A 113 -13.95 11.37 3.61
C VAL A 113 -14.50 12.78 3.88
N ARG A 114 -13.60 13.76 4.01
CA ARG A 114 -13.93 15.17 4.22
C ARG A 114 -12.99 16.08 3.44
N ASP A 115 -13.53 17.24 3.07
CA ASP A 115 -12.83 18.36 2.44
C ASP A 115 -12.02 17.91 1.21
N THR A 116 -12.75 17.55 0.15
CA THR A 116 -12.21 17.16 -1.15
C THR A 116 -11.40 18.33 -1.74
N SER A 117 -10.15 18.08 -2.09
CA SER A 117 -9.29 19.06 -2.74
C SER A 117 -9.10 18.69 -4.20
N ARG A 118 -9.19 19.68 -5.10
CA ARG A 118 -8.94 19.52 -6.55
C ARG A 118 -7.50 19.05 -6.89
N TYR A 119 -6.60 19.05 -5.90
CA TYR A 119 -5.22 18.59 -6.02
C TYR A 119 -5.04 17.19 -5.44
N THR A 120 -6.11 16.57 -4.94
CA THR A 120 -6.04 15.17 -4.53
C THR A 120 -6.16 14.32 -5.77
N ALA A 121 -5.15 13.50 -6.04
CA ALA A 121 -5.27 12.49 -7.07
C ALA A 121 -6.46 11.54 -6.78
N ASP A 122 -7.36 11.45 -7.74
CA ASP A 122 -8.56 10.62 -7.71
C ASP A 122 -8.22 9.13 -7.73
N TYR A 123 -7.13 8.74 -8.40
CA TYR A 123 -6.76 7.33 -8.52
C TYR A 123 -5.26 7.08 -8.59
N ARG A 124 -4.91 5.83 -8.36
CA ARG A 124 -3.57 5.26 -8.53
C ARG A 124 -3.70 4.04 -9.42
N TYR A 125 -2.71 3.76 -10.23
CA TYR A 125 -2.73 2.57 -11.05
C TYR A 125 -1.34 1.95 -11.17
N SER A 126 -1.32 0.65 -11.37
CA SER A 126 -0.10 -0.12 -11.58
C SER A 126 -0.39 -1.32 -12.46
N PHE A 127 0.62 -1.80 -13.16
CA PHE A 127 0.55 -3.01 -13.96
C PHE A 127 1.93 -3.62 -14.11
N GLY A 128 1.97 -4.89 -14.49
CA GLY A 128 3.22 -5.60 -14.72
C GLY A 128 3.13 -7.04 -14.24
N TYR A 129 4.28 -7.61 -13.92
CA TYR A 129 4.42 -8.96 -13.39
C TYR A 129 4.95 -8.89 -11.94
N ASP A 130 4.21 -9.43 -10.97
CA ASP A 130 4.56 -9.38 -9.54
C ASP A 130 4.30 -10.72 -8.86
N ASP A 131 5.28 -11.62 -8.99
CA ASP A 131 5.29 -12.93 -8.36
C ASP A 131 5.84 -12.83 -6.93
N TRP A 132 5.08 -13.26 -5.93
CA TRP A 132 5.46 -13.11 -4.51
C TRP A 132 6.43 -14.19 -4.02
N HIS A 133 6.57 -15.29 -4.75
CA HIS A 133 7.38 -16.43 -4.32
C HIS A 133 8.86 -16.07 -4.20
N ALA A 134 9.58 -16.81 -3.36
CA ALA A 134 11.02 -16.72 -3.29
C ALA A 134 11.68 -17.16 -4.60
N ASN A 135 12.81 -16.54 -4.93
CA ASN A 135 13.61 -16.76 -6.14
C ASN A 135 12.88 -16.37 -7.44
N THR A 136 12.05 -15.33 -7.37
CA THR A 136 11.30 -14.82 -8.52
C THR A 136 11.62 -13.35 -8.78
N VAL A 137 11.37 -12.93 -10.02
CA VAL A 137 11.54 -11.55 -10.47
C VAL A 137 10.18 -10.88 -10.59
N SER A 138 10.12 -9.60 -10.29
CA SER A 138 8.95 -8.76 -10.50
C SER A 138 9.35 -7.51 -11.28
N LEU A 139 8.56 -7.17 -12.30
CA LEU A 139 8.71 -5.96 -13.09
C LEU A 139 7.37 -5.23 -13.08
N VAL A 140 7.33 -4.12 -12.36
CA VAL A 140 6.09 -3.39 -12.06
C VAL A 140 6.23 -1.93 -12.45
N TYR A 141 5.29 -1.44 -13.24
CA TYR A 141 5.05 -0.02 -13.39
C TYR A 141 3.99 0.43 -12.38
N SER A 142 4.26 1.50 -11.64
CA SER A 142 3.29 2.10 -10.72
C SER A 142 3.27 3.62 -10.84
N ASN A 143 2.07 4.19 -10.97
CA ASN A 143 1.85 5.62 -10.99
C ASN A 143 0.99 6.06 -9.81
N TYR A 144 1.63 6.80 -8.91
CA TYR A 144 1.05 7.38 -7.70
C TYR A 144 0.95 8.91 -7.78
N GLY A 145 1.14 9.47 -8.98
CA GLY A 145 1.17 10.90 -9.23
C GLY A 145 -0.21 11.55 -9.23
N ASP A 146 -0.28 12.74 -9.81
CA ASP A 146 -1.49 13.56 -9.92
C ASP A 146 -2.42 13.03 -11.02
N ASN A 147 -3.21 12.01 -10.70
CA ASN A 147 -4.15 11.38 -11.63
C ASN A 147 -5.59 11.78 -11.30
N HIS A 148 -6.34 12.20 -12.32
CA HIS A 148 -7.73 12.68 -12.19
C HIS A 148 -8.62 11.97 -13.18
N PHE A 149 -9.82 11.57 -12.77
CA PHE A 149 -10.80 10.97 -13.68
C PHE A 149 -11.30 12.00 -14.69
N TRP A 150 -11.50 13.23 -14.22
CA TRP A 150 -12.07 14.32 -14.99
C TRP A 150 -11.20 15.56 -14.88
N THR A 151 -10.75 16.09 -16.01
CA THR A 151 -10.01 17.35 -16.08
C THR A 151 -10.75 18.39 -16.91
N SER A 152 -10.59 19.67 -16.57
CA SER A 152 -11.08 20.78 -17.39
C SER A 152 -10.00 21.29 -18.36
N GLY A 153 -10.42 21.66 -19.57
CA GLY A 153 -9.55 22.23 -20.60
C GLY A 153 -8.56 21.22 -21.19
N SER A 154 -7.33 21.67 -21.45
CA SER A 154 -6.25 20.86 -22.05
C SER A 154 -5.38 20.11 -21.03
N ARG A 155 -5.81 20.03 -19.76
CA ARG A 155 -5.06 19.29 -18.72
C ARG A 155 -5.11 17.79 -19.00
N ARG A 156 -4.00 17.11 -18.74
CA ARG A 156 -3.91 15.64 -18.83
C ARG A 156 -4.51 15.01 -17.58
N ASN A 157 -5.22 13.89 -17.76
CA ASN A 157 -5.74 13.05 -16.68
C ASN A 157 -4.62 12.35 -15.89
N THR A 158 -3.50 12.04 -16.54
CA THR A 158 -2.36 11.35 -15.93
C THR A 158 -1.06 11.73 -16.65
N TYR A 159 0.05 11.68 -15.92
CA TYR A 159 1.40 11.84 -16.47
C TYR A 159 2.13 10.51 -16.37
N PHE A 160 2.09 9.72 -17.45
CA PHE A 160 2.70 8.39 -17.50
C PHE A 160 4.21 8.45 -17.23
N GLU A 161 4.87 9.51 -17.70
CA GLU A 161 6.30 9.73 -17.46
C GLU A 161 6.68 9.90 -15.98
N GLN A 162 5.69 10.14 -15.10
CA GLN A 162 5.90 10.33 -13.66
C GLN A 162 5.67 9.05 -12.85
N GLY A 163 5.32 7.95 -13.53
CA GLY A 163 5.29 6.62 -12.93
C GLY A 163 6.69 6.04 -12.74
N ALA A 164 6.79 5.07 -11.84
CA ALA A 164 8.02 4.37 -11.53
C ALA A 164 7.99 2.96 -12.14
N VAL A 165 9.02 2.61 -12.92
CA VAL A 165 9.28 1.22 -13.36
C VAL A 165 10.21 0.59 -12.35
N THR A 166 9.77 -0.49 -11.70
CA THR A 166 10.51 -1.15 -10.64
C THR A 166 10.77 -2.61 -11.00
N LEU A 167 12.05 -2.97 -11.04
CA LEU A 167 12.53 -4.35 -11.15
C LEU A 167 12.96 -4.80 -9.76
N ALA A 168 12.45 -5.93 -9.28
CA ALA A 168 12.81 -6.50 -7.99
C ALA A 168 13.03 -8.01 -8.10
N TYR A 169 13.98 -8.53 -7.35
CA TYR A 169 14.20 -9.95 -7.14
C TYR A 169 13.85 -10.29 -5.69
N LYS A 170 12.98 -11.29 -5.51
CA LYS A 170 12.57 -11.81 -4.21
C LYS A 170 13.35 -13.07 -3.89
N PHE A 171 13.79 -13.24 -2.65
CA PHE A 171 14.62 -14.36 -2.22
C PHE A 171 14.36 -14.74 -0.77
N SER A 172 14.60 -16.01 -0.46
CA SER A 172 14.68 -16.50 0.92
C SER A 172 16.06 -16.19 1.51
N LEU A 173 16.11 -15.97 2.81
CA LEU A 173 17.39 -15.83 3.50
C LEU A 173 18.14 -17.17 3.50
N PRO A 174 19.48 -17.15 3.58
CA PRO A 174 20.25 -18.38 3.81
C PRO A 174 19.77 -19.06 5.11
N LYS A 175 19.61 -20.40 5.08
CA LYS A 175 19.06 -21.19 6.21
C LYS A 175 19.61 -20.84 7.60
N PRO A 176 20.93 -20.60 7.79
CA PRO A 176 21.44 -20.21 9.11
C PRO A 176 20.86 -18.89 9.61
N LEU A 177 20.68 -17.91 8.73
CA LEU A 177 20.12 -16.60 9.07
C LEU A 177 18.60 -16.68 9.22
N GLU A 178 17.94 -17.42 8.34
CA GLU A 178 16.50 -17.69 8.44
C GLU A 178 16.15 -18.33 9.79
N ASN A 179 16.84 -19.41 10.17
CA ASN A 179 16.63 -20.11 11.44
C ASN A 179 16.91 -19.24 12.67
N ALA A 180 17.77 -18.23 12.55
CA ALA A 180 18.06 -17.30 13.64
C ALA A 180 17.02 -16.18 13.78
N LEU A 181 16.31 -15.85 12.70
CA LEU A 181 15.32 -14.76 12.66
C LEU A 181 13.88 -15.26 12.78
N VAL A 182 13.62 -16.48 12.36
CA VAL A 182 12.30 -17.13 12.47
C VAL A 182 12.05 -17.53 13.92
N ILE A 183 11.05 -16.89 14.51
CA ILE A 183 10.69 -17.04 15.93
C ILE A 183 9.89 -18.33 16.15
N ASN A 184 8.88 -18.60 15.32
CA ASN A 184 8.03 -19.77 15.46
C ASN A 184 8.12 -20.71 14.26
N LYS A 185 7.92 -22.00 14.52
CA LYS A 185 7.78 -22.99 13.46
C LYS A 185 6.55 -22.68 12.60
N GLY A 186 6.77 -22.45 11.31
CA GLY A 186 5.73 -22.12 10.33
C GLY A 186 5.57 -20.62 10.07
N ASP A 187 6.35 -19.76 10.73
CA ASP A 187 6.52 -18.38 10.28
C ASP A 187 7.37 -18.34 9.00
N THR A 188 7.23 -17.28 8.22
CA THR A 188 7.96 -17.11 6.95
C THR A 188 8.63 -15.75 6.87
N ILE A 189 9.80 -15.69 6.26
CA ILE A 189 10.51 -14.45 5.94
C ILE A 189 10.93 -14.45 4.47
N ILE A 190 10.42 -13.47 3.72
CA ILE A 190 10.86 -13.20 2.33
C ILE A 190 11.57 -11.86 2.32
N CYS A 191 12.68 -11.79 1.61
CA CYS A 191 13.39 -10.56 1.33
C CYS A 191 13.37 -10.22 -0.16
N GLN A 192 13.65 -8.97 -0.47
CA GLN A 192 13.76 -8.48 -1.83
C GLN A 192 14.89 -7.47 -1.96
N ALA A 193 15.44 -7.37 -3.17
CA ALA A 193 16.28 -6.29 -3.62
C ALA A 193 15.78 -5.81 -4.98
N GLY A 194 15.81 -4.51 -5.23
CA GLY A 194 15.26 -3.96 -6.46
C GLY A 194 15.78 -2.59 -6.82
N TYR A 195 15.40 -2.17 -8.02
CA TYR A 195 15.74 -0.91 -8.65
C TYR A 195 14.49 -0.29 -9.24
N SER A 196 14.30 1.00 -9.00
CA SER A 196 13.18 1.79 -9.48
C SER A 196 13.68 2.99 -10.27
N TRP A 197 13.18 3.12 -11.50
CA TRP A 197 13.47 4.22 -12.40
C TRP A 197 12.20 5.06 -12.63
N VAL A 198 12.32 6.38 -12.48
CA VAL A 198 11.26 7.35 -12.72
C VAL A 198 11.70 8.29 -13.84
N PRO A 199 11.07 8.25 -15.03
CA PRO A 199 11.49 9.04 -16.18
C PRO A 199 11.45 10.55 -15.92
N ARG A 200 10.40 11.04 -15.25
CA ARG A 200 10.21 12.46 -14.89
C ARG A 200 9.69 12.59 -13.46
N TYR A 201 10.25 13.52 -12.69
CA TYR A 201 9.82 13.75 -11.31
C TYR A 201 9.86 15.23 -10.97
N TYR A 202 8.95 15.66 -10.10
CA TYR A 202 9.00 17.00 -9.54
C TYR A 202 10.10 17.12 -8.49
N ASP A 203 10.93 18.13 -8.64
CA ASP A 203 12.00 18.48 -7.73
C ASP A 203 11.71 19.80 -7.03
N LEU A 204 11.51 19.73 -5.72
CA LEU A 204 11.16 20.88 -4.89
C LEU A 204 12.28 21.93 -4.85
N SER A 205 13.55 21.50 -4.87
CA SER A 205 14.69 22.42 -4.74
C SER A 205 14.80 23.39 -5.90
N ASN A 206 14.48 22.93 -7.11
CA ASN A 206 14.48 23.73 -8.33
C ASN A 206 13.08 24.17 -8.78
N ASN A 207 12.04 23.72 -8.07
CA ASN A 207 10.63 23.92 -8.43
C ASN A 207 10.33 23.55 -9.90
N ASP A 208 10.90 22.44 -10.39
CA ASP A 208 10.83 22.03 -11.80
C ASP A 208 10.73 20.50 -11.97
N ILE A 209 10.34 20.06 -13.16
CA ILE A 209 10.32 18.65 -13.55
C ILE A 209 11.69 18.21 -14.06
N ARG A 210 12.39 17.44 -13.23
CA ARG A 210 13.66 16.79 -13.56
C ARG A 210 13.42 15.39 -14.16
N LYS A 211 14.49 14.74 -14.61
CA LYS A 211 14.43 13.46 -15.33
C LYS A 211 15.30 12.39 -14.67
N ASN A 212 15.02 11.13 -15.00
CA ASN A 212 15.86 9.97 -14.70
C ASN A 212 16.21 9.84 -13.21
N LYS A 213 15.18 9.79 -12.37
CA LYS A 213 15.37 9.51 -10.97
C LYS A 213 15.54 8.01 -10.74
N ASN A 214 16.54 7.68 -9.94
CA ASN A 214 16.98 6.30 -9.70
C ASN A 214 16.91 6.01 -8.21
N VAL A 215 16.31 4.87 -7.85
CA VAL A 215 16.14 4.46 -6.45
C VAL A 215 16.42 2.97 -6.35
N MET A 216 17.37 2.58 -5.51
CA MET A 216 17.52 1.19 -5.10
C MET A 216 16.65 0.92 -3.88
N LEU A 217 16.14 -0.29 -3.75
CA LEU A 217 15.33 -0.70 -2.61
C LEU A 217 15.73 -2.09 -2.12
N GLY A 218 15.60 -2.33 -0.82
CA GLY A 218 15.81 -3.63 -0.23
C GLY A 218 14.96 -3.79 1.01
N GLY A 219 14.31 -4.93 1.20
CA GLY A 219 13.39 -5.09 2.32
C GLY A 219 13.03 -6.53 2.61
N CYS A 220 12.45 -6.78 3.77
CA CYS A 220 11.94 -8.09 4.15
C CYS A 220 10.53 -7.98 4.75
N GLY A 221 9.73 -9.00 4.50
CA GLY A 221 8.43 -9.23 5.11
C GLY A 221 8.49 -10.50 5.96
N TYR A 222 8.06 -10.39 7.21
CA TYR A 222 7.89 -11.49 8.15
C TYR A 222 6.40 -11.75 8.34
N THR A 223 5.98 -13.00 8.16
CA THR A 223 4.60 -13.46 8.37
C THR A 223 4.58 -14.43 9.53
N PHE A 224 3.79 -14.12 10.54
CA PHE A 224 3.49 -15.05 11.60
C PHE A 224 2.46 -16.07 11.11
N LYS A 225 2.54 -17.29 11.63
CA LYS A 225 1.54 -18.35 11.43
C LYS A 225 0.12 -17.96 11.91
N GLN A 226 -0.09 -16.78 12.49
CA GLN A 226 -1.40 -16.26 12.92
C GLN A 226 -1.85 -15.05 12.09
N HIS A 227 -1.39 -14.94 10.83
CA HIS A 227 -1.70 -13.84 9.89
C HIS A 227 -1.21 -12.45 10.30
N PHE A 228 -0.52 -12.33 11.42
CA PHE A 228 0.19 -11.10 11.74
C PHE A 228 1.40 -10.96 10.82
N PHE A 229 1.81 -9.73 10.59
CA PHE A 229 3.01 -9.48 9.80
C PHE A 229 3.75 -8.23 10.23
N VAL A 230 5.03 -8.21 9.87
CA VAL A 230 5.89 -7.03 9.92
C VAL A 230 6.63 -6.94 8.59
N ARG A 231 6.70 -5.74 8.01
CA ARG A 231 7.46 -5.45 6.80
C ARG A 231 8.34 -4.24 7.02
N ALA A 232 9.55 -4.28 6.48
CA ALA A 232 10.43 -3.14 6.39
C ALA A 232 11.09 -3.09 5.01
N THR A 233 11.28 -1.89 4.48
CA THR A 233 11.97 -1.66 3.20
C THR A 233 12.81 -0.41 3.30
N ALA A 234 14.09 -0.53 3.00
CA ALA A 234 15.05 0.55 2.85
C ALA A 234 15.06 1.05 1.40
N PHE A 235 15.35 2.33 1.23
CA PHE A 235 15.50 3.02 -0.04
C PHE A 235 16.83 3.75 -0.07
N TRP A 236 17.58 3.58 -1.15
CA TRP A 236 18.83 4.29 -1.40
C TRP A 236 18.74 5.07 -2.71
N TYR A 237 19.13 6.33 -2.65
CA TYR A 237 19.14 7.24 -3.79
C TYR A 237 20.61 7.42 -4.21
N PRO A 238 21.06 6.78 -5.32
CA PRO A 238 22.47 6.86 -5.75
C PRO A 238 22.92 8.31 -5.95
N ASP A 239 22.04 9.14 -6.51
CA ASP A 239 22.16 10.59 -6.52
C ASP A 239 21.27 11.17 -5.40
N ARG A 240 21.91 11.63 -4.33
CA ARG A 240 21.24 12.20 -3.15
C ARG A 240 20.41 13.45 -3.48
N SER A 241 20.77 14.20 -4.52
CA SER A 241 20.02 15.40 -4.93
C SER A 241 18.61 15.06 -5.43
N GLN A 242 18.36 13.81 -5.83
CA GLN A 242 17.05 13.33 -6.29
C GLN A 242 16.10 13.00 -5.13
N GLN A 243 16.60 12.99 -3.89
CA GLN A 243 15.82 12.70 -2.71
C GLN A 243 15.01 13.93 -2.25
N GLN A 244 13.70 13.87 -2.45
CA GLN A 244 12.74 14.88 -2.00
C GLN A 244 12.43 14.74 -0.49
N PRO A 245 11.89 15.76 0.18
CA PRO A 245 11.53 15.68 1.60
C PRO A 245 10.54 14.55 1.92
N TRP A 246 9.60 14.26 1.00
CA TRP A 246 8.66 13.14 1.12
C TRP A 246 9.26 11.79 0.69
N ASN A 247 10.49 11.75 0.18
CA ASN A 247 11.20 10.53 -0.18
C ASN A 247 11.87 9.90 1.04
N GLY A 248 11.16 9.05 1.79
CA GLY A 248 11.71 8.33 2.94
C GLY A 248 12.93 7.46 2.59
N ASP A 249 13.83 7.31 3.56
CA ASP A 249 14.96 6.36 3.55
C ASP A 249 14.47 4.93 3.84
N TYR A 250 13.34 4.77 4.51
CA TYR A 250 12.73 3.47 4.74
C TYR A 250 11.21 3.54 4.92
N SER A 251 10.51 2.45 4.69
CA SER A 251 9.10 2.28 5.07
C SER A 251 8.98 1.06 5.96
N TYR A 252 7.99 1.09 6.85
CA TYR A 252 7.65 -0.08 7.66
C TYR A 252 6.15 -0.18 7.83
N SER A 253 5.67 -1.40 8.01
CA SER A 253 4.26 -1.68 8.25
C SER A 253 4.11 -2.95 9.05
N PHE A 254 3.02 -3.05 9.79
CA PHE A 254 2.65 -4.25 10.52
C PHE A 254 1.14 -4.32 10.62
N GLY A 255 0.61 -5.52 10.83
CA GLY A 255 -0.82 -5.70 10.86
C GLY A 255 -1.25 -7.14 10.91
N TYR A 256 -2.54 -7.35 10.71
CA TYR A 256 -3.20 -8.63 10.51
C TYR A 256 -3.73 -8.69 9.08
N ALA A 257 -3.59 -9.83 8.42
CA ALA A 257 -3.99 -9.97 7.04
C ALA A 257 -4.90 -11.18 6.74
N GLY A 258 -6.16 -10.87 6.43
CA GLY A 258 -7.18 -11.85 6.07
C GLY A 258 -7.04 -12.45 4.67
N TYR A 259 -6.48 -11.70 3.69
CA TYR A 259 -6.18 -12.02 2.27
C TYR A 259 -7.23 -12.76 1.41
N THR A 260 -8.23 -13.41 1.98
CA THR A 260 -9.24 -14.19 1.28
C THR A 260 -10.47 -13.34 0.96
N PRO A 261 -11.22 -13.66 -0.11
CA PRO A 261 -12.48 -12.99 -0.40
C PRO A 261 -13.44 -13.05 0.80
N GLY A 262 -14.04 -11.91 1.15
CA GLY A 262 -14.91 -11.75 2.32
C GLY A 262 -14.18 -11.48 3.65
N SER A 263 -12.85 -11.57 3.69
CA SER A 263 -12.06 -11.32 4.90
C SER A 263 -11.73 -9.84 5.12
N PHE A 264 -11.19 -9.54 6.30
CA PHE A 264 -10.68 -8.21 6.66
C PHE A 264 -9.18 -8.23 6.94
N SER A 265 -8.53 -7.10 6.69
CA SER A 265 -7.16 -6.84 7.11
C SER A 265 -7.06 -5.49 7.83
N VAL A 266 -6.21 -5.45 8.84
CA VAL A 266 -5.90 -4.22 9.58
C VAL A 266 -4.41 -4.01 9.52
N GLN A 267 -3.98 -2.86 9.02
CA GLN A 267 -2.56 -2.55 8.85
C GLN A 267 -2.25 -1.14 9.32
N TYR A 268 -1.15 -1.00 10.07
CA TYR A 268 -0.44 0.25 10.19
C TYR A 268 0.68 0.29 9.14
N ALA A 269 0.82 1.41 8.44
CA ALA A 269 1.95 1.64 7.55
C ALA A 269 2.48 3.06 7.69
N ASN A 270 3.81 3.19 7.64
CA ASN A 270 4.48 4.47 7.63
C ASN A 270 5.38 4.57 6.40
N PHE A 271 4.94 5.42 5.47
CA PHE A 271 5.65 5.77 4.24
C PHE A 271 6.12 7.24 4.23
N SER A 272 6.00 7.94 5.37
CA SER A 272 6.38 9.35 5.46
C SER A 272 7.90 9.52 5.36
N GLY A 273 8.41 10.76 5.31
CA GLY A 273 9.82 11.12 5.10
C GLY A 273 10.76 10.66 6.23
N THR A 274 10.86 9.35 6.43
CA THR A 274 11.78 8.65 7.32
C THR A 274 13.21 8.91 6.89
N ARG A 275 14.10 8.97 7.87
CA ARG A 275 15.51 9.27 7.66
C ARG A 275 16.34 8.33 8.50
N TYR A 276 17.46 7.84 7.96
CA TYR A 276 18.42 7.09 8.74
C TYR A 276 18.99 7.95 9.87
N PRO A 277 19.42 7.35 11.00
CA PRO A 277 20.15 8.08 12.03
C PRO A 277 21.31 8.88 11.44
N GLY A 278 21.40 10.17 11.78
CA GLY A 278 22.42 11.09 11.25
C GLY A 278 22.05 11.87 9.98
N HIS A 279 20.96 11.50 9.29
CA HIS A 279 20.39 12.35 8.24
C HIS A 279 19.51 13.45 8.87
N GLN A 280 19.76 14.72 8.54
CA GLN A 280 18.92 15.82 9.01
C GLN A 280 17.52 15.76 8.37
N THR A 281 16.52 16.40 8.99
CA THR A 281 15.15 16.63 8.45
C THR A 281 14.18 15.43 8.39
N GLY A 282 14.34 14.43 9.26
CA GLY A 282 13.34 13.37 9.41
C GLY A 282 12.04 13.85 10.04
N ASN A 283 10.95 13.87 9.27
CA ASN A 283 9.61 14.26 9.75
C ASN A 283 8.69 13.06 10.04
N ALA A 284 9.20 11.83 9.90
CA ALA A 284 8.44 10.61 10.08
C ALA A 284 8.55 10.03 11.49
N LYS A 285 7.70 10.48 12.41
CA LYS A 285 7.49 9.75 13.68
C LYS A 285 6.36 8.73 13.47
N PHE A 286 6.10 7.93 14.50
CA PHE A 286 5.03 6.94 14.47
C PHE A 286 3.65 7.58 14.18
N ARG A 287 3.41 8.80 14.68
CA ARG A 287 2.14 9.53 14.52
C ARG A 287 1.87 10.03 13.10
N GLU A 288 2.87 9.99 12.22
CA GLU A 288 2.76 10.36 10.82
C GLU A 288 2.40 9.15 9.93
N GLY A 289 2.24 7.96 10.52
CA GLY A 289 1.72 6.78 9.84
C GLY A 289 0.20 6.78 9.66
N THR A 290 -0.27 5.76 8.96
CA THR A 290 -1.68 5.54 8.61
C THR A 290 -2.13 4.17 9.06
N VAL A 291 -3.31 4.08 9.67
CA VAL A 291 -4.00 2.82 9.93
C VAL A 291 -5.05 2.61 8.86
N SER A 292 -5.11 1.41 8.30
CA SER A 292 -6.07 1.03 7.27
C SER A 292 -6.82 -0.23 7.68
N LEU A 293 -8.15 -0.17 7.57
CA LEU A 293 -9.04 -1.33 7.58
C LEU A 293 -9.40 -1.63 6.13
N THR A 294 -9.17 -2.86 5.69
CA THR A 294 -9.49 -3.33 4.34
C THR A 294 -10.46 -4.48 4.43
N TRP A 295 -11.50 -4.44 3.61
CA TRP A 295 -12.41 -5.55 3.33
C TRP A 295 -12.17 -6.06 1.91
N PHE A 296 -11.86 -7.35 1.77
CA PHE A 296 -11.72 -8.00 0.47
C PHE A 296 -13.10 -8.40 -0.04
N LEU A 297 -13.45 -7.91 -1.22
CA LEU A 297 -14.76 -8.14 -1.83
C LEU A 297 -14.86 -9.61 -2.28
N PRO A 298 -16.01 -10.27 -2.02
CA PRO A 298 -16.29 -11.61 -2.55
C PRO A 298 -16.68 -11.49 -4.03
N LEU A 299 -15.69 -11.47 -4.92
CA LEU A 299 -15.84 -11.36 -6.37
C LEU A 299 -15.51 -12.68 -7.08
#